data_AF-E3MVV5-F1
#
_entry.id   AF-E3MVV5-F1
#
_cell.length_a   1.000
_cell.length_b   1.000
_cell.length_c   1.000
_cell.angle_alpha   90.00
_cell.angle_beta   90.00
_cell.angle_gamma   90.00
#
_symmetry.space_group_name_H-M   'P 1'
#
loop_
_entity.id
_entity.type
_entity.pdbx_description
1 polymer ?
#
loop_
_entity_poly.entity_id
_entity_poly.type
_entity_poly.pdbx_seq_one_letter_code
_entity_poly.pdbx_strand_id
1 'polypeptide(L)'
;MEFPGIPAEFKDLKVSPNPFDLNSKELTLKNFSKIAILFKVKCTSNKRIKIEGCADILRPGNETTVPIKKQVDNVDGDALYVTYTLVGRQWHDERMSAFKCWERAKKQAVRTNCLTIPIRKSSKTREEKGKNKDEKERDKDRSKDKRKEKTKEKTKDTTKSED
;
A
#
# COMPACT_ATOMS: atom_id res chain seq x y z
N MET A 1 3.49 33.62 5.91
CA MET A 1 2.38 33.08 6.72
C MET A 1 2.85 31.81 7.41
N GLU A 2 2.54 31.63 8.70
CA GLU A 2 3.03 30.52 9.53
C GLU A 2 2.23 29.22 9.38
N PHE A 3 0.91 29.35 9.34
CA PHE A 3 -0.02 28.25 9.14
C PHE A 3 -0.96 28.60 7.99
N PRO A 4 -0.66 28.19 6.74
CA PRO A 4 -1.57 28.34 5.62
C PRO A 4 -2.89 27.62 5.87
N GLY A 5 -4.00 28.21 5.43
CA GLY A 5 -5.30 27.54 5.47
C GLY A 5 -5.29 26.28 4.61
N ILE A 6 -5.91 25.20 5.10
CA ILE A 6 -6.05 23.96 4.33
C ILE A 6 -7.15 24.14 3.28
N PRO A 7 -6.87 23.97 1.98
CA PRO A 7 -7.90 24.00 0.94
C PRO A 7 -8.96 22.92 1.17
N ALA A 8 -10.22 23.20 0.80
CA ALA A 8 -11.33 22.26 1.00
C ALA A 8 -11.09 20.89 0.33
N GLU A 9 -10.41 20.88 -0.82
CA GLU A 9 -10.12 19.66 -1.60
C GLU A 9 -8.69 19.14 -1.43
N PHE A 10 -8.03 19.45 -0.30
CA PHE A 10 -6.66 19.01 -0.06
C PHE A 10 -6.55 17.47 0.01
N LYS A 11 -5.90 16.87 -1.00
CA LYS A 11 -5.70 15.41 -1.14
C LYS A 11 -4.22 15.02 -1.26
N ASP A 12 -3.32 15.95 -1.00
CA ASP A 12 -1.89 15.78 -1.23
C ASP A 12 -1.17 15.03 -0.10
N LEU A 13 -1.82 14.81 1.05
CA LEU A 13 -1.34 13.87 2.06
C LEU A 13 -1.91 12.49 1.79
N LYS A 14 -1.07 11.57 1.32
CA LYS A 14 -1.44 10.14 1.22
C LYS A 14 -0.98 9.40 2.46
N VAL A 15 -1.83 8.48 2.92
CA VAL A 15 -1.58 7.61 4.05
C VAL A 15 -1.81 6.16 3.61
N SER A 16 -0.82 5.30 3.82
CA SER A 16 -0.89 3.89 3.44
C SER A 16 -0.22 3.00 4.50
N PRO A 17 -0.74 1.79 4.77
CA PRO A 17 -1.96 1.22 4.22
C PRO A 17 -3.22 1.89 4.80
N ASN A 18 -4.27 2.00 3.98
CA ASN A 18 -5.59 2.50 4.38
C ASN A 18 -6.68 1.67 3.67
N PRO A 19 -7.36 0.72 4.33
CA PRO A 19 -7.30 0.42 5.77
C PRO A 19 -5.93 -0.10 6.22
N PHE A 20 -5.63 0.04 7.51
CA PHE A 20 -4.39 -0.49 8.09
C PHE A 20 -4.52 -1.99 8.34
N ASP A 21 -3.58 -2.77 7.82
CA ASP A 21 -3.63 -4.24 7.93
C ASP A 21 -3.14 -4.71 9.32
N LEU A 22 -3.79 -5.73 9.87
CA LEU A 22 -3.37 -6.36 11.13
C LEU A 22 -1.98 -7.01 11.09
N ASN A 23 -1.38 -7.23 9.93
CA ASN A 23 -0.01 -7.70 9.78
C ASN A 23 0.97 -6.56 9.52
N SER A 24 0.48 -5.35 9.19
CA SER A 24 1.33 -4.17 9.03
C SER A 24 1.93 -3.72 10.35
N LYS A 25 3.17 -3.25 10.28
CA LYS A 25 3.94 -2.72 11.40
C LYS A 25 4.19 -1.22 11.29
N GLU A 26 3.93 -0.63 10.13
CA GLU A 26 4.29 0.76 9.82
C GLU A 26 3.18 1.43 9.03
N LEU A 27 2.90 2.68 9.38
CA LEU A 27 2.01 3.56 8.65
C LEU A 27 2.86 4.59 7.89
N THR A 28 2.73 4.60 6.57
CA THR A 28 3.49 5.50 5.69
C THR A 28 2.67 6.73 5.36
N LEU A 29 3.28 7.90 5.51
CA LEU A 29 2.70 9.20 5.16
C LEU A 29 3.56 9.85 4.07
N LYS A 30 2.91 10.32 3.01
CA LYS A 30 3.58 10.94 1.87
C LYS A 30 2.96 12.29 1.52
N ASN A 31 3.79 13.32 1.40
CA ASN A 31 3.38 14.67 1.08
C ASN A 31 3.65 15.00 -0.38
N PHE A 32 2.60 15.04 -1.20
CA PHE A 32 2.66 15.47 -2.60
C PHE A 32 2.48 16.97 -2.79
N SER A 33 2.21 17.72 -1.73
CA SER A 33 1.96 19.15 -1.82
C SER A 33 3.27 19.92 -1.92
N LYS A 34 3.17 21.19 -2.31
CA LYS A 34 4.29 22.14 -2.31
C LYS A 34 4.55 22.77 -0.93
N ILE A 35 3.81 22.38 0.11
CA ILE A 35 3.84 22.97 1.45
C ILE A 35 4.14 21.87 2.47
N ALA A 36 4.87 22.18 3.54
CA ALA A 36 5.13 21.18 4.59
C ALA A 36 3.85 20.88 5.39
N ILE A 37 3.77 19.66 5.91
CA ILE A 37 2.63 19.17 6.68
C ILE A 37 3.10 18.83 8.09
N LEU A 38 2.58 19.53 9.09
CA LEU A 38 2.69 19.10 10.47
C LEU A 38 1.65 18.02 10.72
N PHE A 39 2.07 16.83 11.15
CA PHE A 39 1.15 15.74 11.45
C PHE A 39 1.34 15.18 12.86
N LYS A 40 0.32 14.48 13.34
CA LYS A 40 0.34 13.65 14.54
C LYS A 40 -0.55 12.43 14.34
N VAL A 41 0.00 11.25 14.60
CA VAL A 41 -0.71 9.98 14.60
C VAL A 41 -1.18 9.66 16.02
N LYS A 42 -2.45 9.30 16.15
CA LYS A 42 -3.08 8.79 17.37
C LYS A 42 -3.75 7.46 17.08
N CYS A 43 -4.21 6.77 18.11
CA CYS A 43 -5.01 5.56 17.98
C CYS A 43 -6.21 5.61 18.93
N THR A 44 -7.15 4.68 18.76
CA THR A 44 -8.31 4.49 19.64
C THR A 44 -7.90 4.13 21.07
N SER A 45 -6.80 3.38 21.27
CA SER A 45 -6.37 2.96 22.60
C SER A 45 -4.84 2.78 22.72
N ASN A 46 -4.21 3.65 23.51
CA ASN A 46 -2.79 3.55 23.84
C ASN A 46 -2.45 2.31 24.71
N LYS A 47 -3.46 1.65 25.30
CA LYS A 47 -3.27 0.39 26.02
C LYS A 47 -3.12 -0.80 25.07
N ARG A 48 -3.68 -0.70 23.86
CA ARG A 48 -3.70 -1.77 22.85
C ARG A 48 -2.71 -1.54 21.72
N ILE A 49 -2.41 -0.28 21.42
CA ILE A 49 -1.57 0.14 20.29
C ILE A 49 -0.57 1.18 20.80
N LYS A 50 0.71 0.96 20.52
CA LYS A 50 1.79 1.91 20.76
C LYS A 50 2.27 2.48 19.42
N ILE A 51 2.39 3.80 19.36
CA ILE A 51 2.88 4.54 18.20
C ILE A 51 4.25 5.10 18.56
N GLU A 52 5.28 4.80 17.78
CA GLU A 52 6.62 5.36 17.96
C GLU A 52 6.82 6.51 16.98
N GLY A 53 7.41 7.63 17.41
CA GLY A 53 7.55 8.82 16.54
C GLY A 53 6.20 9.39 16.10
N CYS A 54 5.27 9.59 17.03
CA CYS A 54 3.86 9.91 16.70
C CYS A 54 3.61 11.27 16.05
N ALA A 55 4.60 12.15 15.90
CA ALA A 55 4.42 13.48 15.30
C ALA A 55 5.70 13.96 14.65
N ASP A 56 5.58 14.57 13.48
CA ASP A 56 6.70 15.18 12.76
C ASP A 56 6.21 16.26 11.76
N ILE A 57 7.15 16.92 11.09
CA ILE A 57 6.93 17.86 9.99
C ILE A 57 7.38 17.20 8.68
N LEU A 58 6.42 16.80 7.86
CA LEU A 58 6.65 16.18 6.57
C LEU A 58 6.87 17.24 5.49
N ARG A 59 8.12 17.41 5.05
CA ARG A 59 8.49 18.38 4.01
C ARG A 59 7.84 18.07 2.65
N PRO A 60 7.71 19.05 1.75
CA PRO A 60 7.20 18.85 0.38
C PRO A 60 7.94 17.73 -0.35
N GLY A 61 7.22 16.81 -0.98
CA GLY A 61 7.77 15.68 -1.74
C GLY A 61 8.31 14.53 -0.89
N ASN A 62 8.41 14.69 0.44
CA ASN A 62 8.96 13.69 1.32
C ASN A 62 7.92 12.66 1.77
N GLU A 63 8.45 11.56 2.27
CA GLU A 63 7.73 10.42 2.82
C GLU A 63 8.36 10.05 4.18
N THR A 64 7.53 9.55 5.09
CA THR A 64 7.97 9.06 6.40
C THR A 64 7.15 7.84 6.81
N THR A 65 7.72 6.99 7.65
CA THR A 65 7.06 5.82 8.22
C THR A 65 6.93 5.99 9.72
N VAL A 66 5.75 5.61 10.23
CA VAL A 66 5.42 5.67 11.66
C VAL A 66 5.26 4.24 12.16
N PRO A 67 6.16 3.73 13.01
CA PRO A 67 6.05 2.38 13.56
C PRO A 67 4.84 2.24 14.50
N ILE A 68 4.08 1.17 14.29
CA ILE A 68 2.87 0.81 15.03
C ILE A 68 3.09 -0.56 15.69
N LYS A 69 3.14 -0.58 17.02
CA LYS A 69 3.31 -1.80 17.83
C LYS A 69 1.99 -2.18 18.49
N LYS A 70 1.54 -3.41 18.27
CA LYS A 70 0.34 -3.99 18.91
C LYS A 70 0.74 -4.55 20.27
N GLN A 71 0.00 -4.18 21.31
CA GLN A 71 0.22 -4.62 22.70
C GLN A 71 -0.71 -5.79 23.07
N VAL A 72 -1.67 -6.11 22.20
CA VAL A 72 -2.63 -7.20 22.35
C VAL A 72 -2.79 -7.92 21.02
N ASP A 73 -3.20 -9.19 21.04
CA ASP A 73 -3.28 -10.04 19.85
C ASP A 73 -4.32 -9.58 18.84
N ASN A 74 -5.42 -8.99 19.31
CA ASN A 74 -6.51 -8.52 18.46
C ASN A 74 -6.75 -7.02 18.64
N VAL A 75 -6.55 -6.27 17.56
CA VAL A 75 -6.88 -4.84 17.43
C VAL A 75 -7.83 -4.59 16.24
N ASP A 76 -8.53 -5.62 15.78
CA ASP A 76 -9.57 -5.50 14.76
C ASP A 76 -10.69 -4.58 15.27
N GLY A 77 -11.12 -3.63 14.43
CA GLY A 77 -12.08 -2.60 14.80
C GLY A 77 -11.51 -1.37 15.51
N ASP A 78 -10.23 -1.38 15.92
CA ASP A 78 -9.53 -0.16 16.32
C ASP A 78 -9.24 0.74 15.10
N ALA A 79 -8.82 1.99 15.34
CA ALA A 79 -8.46 2.92 14.28
C ALA A 79 -7.21 3.73 14.64
N LEU A 80 -6.47 4.13 13.62
CA LEU A 80 -5.46 5.18 13.70
C LEU A 80 -6.07 6.50 13.21
N TYR A 81 -5.61 7.60 13.79
CA TYR A 81 -6.03 8.95 13.43
C TYR A 81 -4.82 9.78 13.04
N VAL A 82 -4.79 10.29 11.82
CA VAL A 82 -3.75 11.22 11.36
C VAL A 82 -4.32 12.63 11.40
N THR A 83 -4.00 13.38 12.45
CA THR A 83 -4.32 14.81 12.55
C THR A 83 -3.22 15.63 11.89
N TYR A 84 -3.57 16.58 11.04
CA TYR A 84 -2.57 17.38 10.32
C TYR A 84 -3.01 18.81 10.02
N THR A 85 -2.02 19.67 9.76
CA THR A 85 -2.18 21.04 9.23
C THR A 85 -1.01 21.41 8.31
N LEU A 86 -1.20 22.42 7.47
CA LEU A 86 -0.13 23.00 6.67
C LEU A 86 0.74 23.93 7.51
N VAL A 87 2.05 23.94 7.24
CA VAL A 87 3.01 24.82 7.91
C VAL A 87 3.93 25.52 6.91
N GLY A 88 4.26 26.77 7.23
CA GLY A 88 5.16 27.60 6.44
C GLY A 88 6.64 27.26 6.63
N ARG A 89 7.47 27.84 5.77
CA ARG A 89 8.92 27.53 5.68
C ARG A 89 9.71 27.82 6.95
N GLN A 90 9.23 28.69 7.84
CA GLN A 90 9.88 28.95 9.13
C GLN A 90 9.99 27.70 10.03
N TRP A 91 9.14 26.70 9.79
CA TRP A 91 9.14 25.44 10.53
C TRP A 91 10.04 24.37 9.91
N HIS A 92 10.76 24.69 8.82
CA HIS A 92 11.65 23.75 8.15
C HIS A 92 13.04 23.69 8.81
N ASP A 93 13.38 24.65 9.66
CA ASP A 93 14.65 24.71 10.38
C ASP A 93 14.81 23.48 11.30
N GLU A 94 15.97 22.86 11.29
CA GLU A 94 16.30 21.69 12.12
C GLU A 94 16.23 21.98 13.62
N ARG A 95 16.34 23.25 14.02
CA ARG A 95 16.17 23.71 15.40
C ARG A 95 14.70 23.71 15.84
N MET A 96 13.77 23.63 14.89
CA MET A 96 12.34 23.60 15.13
C MET A 96 11.87 22.14 15.22
N SER A 97 11.13 21.83 16.28
CA SER A 97 10.54 20.50 16.46
C SER A 97 9.04 20.52 16.18
N ALA A 98 8.51 19.39 15.72
CA ALA A 98 7.07 19.21 15.56
C ALA A 98 6.30 19.48 16.87
N PHE A 99 6.91 19.19 18.03
CA PHE A 99 6.34 19.52 19.33
C PHE A 99 6.10 21.03 19.50
N LYS A 100 7.12 21.87 19.31
CA LYS A 100 6.99 23.34 19.39
C LYS A 100 6.00 23.88 18.37
N CYS A 101 5.98 23.28 17.16
CA CYS A 101 5.04 23.64 16.11
C CYS A 101 3.59 23.35 16.52
N TRP A 102 3.32 22.19 17.12
CA TRP A 102 2.01 21.85 17.66
C TRP A 102 1.57 22.77 18.81
N GLU A 103 2.47 23.14 19.73
CA GLU A 103 2.16 24.10 20.79
C GLU A 103 1.74 25.46 20.21
N ARG A 104 2.46 25.92 19.19
CA ARG A 104 2.20 27.21 18.53
C ARG A 104 0.91 27.17 17.71
N ALA A 105 0.64 26.09 16.99
CA ALA A 105 -0.62 25.86 16.27
C ALA A 105 -1.82 25.85 17.22
N LYS A 106 -1.70 25.21 18.39
CA LYS A 106 -2.74 25.17 19.42
C LYS A 106 -3.02 26.57 19.99
N LYS A 107 -1.96 27.34 20.31
CA LYS A 107 -2.09 28.73 20.81
C LYS A 107 -2.80 29.66 19.81
N GLN A 108 -2.66 29.39 18.51
CA GLN A 108 -3.31 30.16 17.44
C GLN A 108 -4.65 29.57 17.00
N ALA A 109 -5.14 28.50 17.63
CA ALA A 109 -6.35 27.78 17.24
C ALA A 109 -6.39 27.42 15.73
N VAL A 110 -5.25 26.97 15.19
CA VAL A 110 -5.13 26.60 13.77
C VAL A 110 -6.08 25.45 13.44
N ARG A 111 -6.82 25.59 12.35
CA ARG A 111 -7.69 24.53 11.84
C ARG A 111 -6.86 23.31 11.45
N THR A 112 -7.27 22.14 11.93
CA THR A 112 -6.66 20.85 11.59
C THR A 112 -7.66 19.95 10.89
N ASN A 113 -7.15 19.06 10.05
CA ASN A 113 -7.92 17.98 9.46
C ASN A 113 -7.53 16.65 10.13
N CYS A 114 -8.42 15.66 10.09
CA CYS A 114 -8.19 14.34 10.65
C CYS A 114 -8.58 13.25 9.65
N LEU A 115 -7.64 12.35 9.34
CA LEU A 115 -7.92 11.14 8.57
C LEU A 115 -8.11 9.98 9.54
N THR A 116 -9.19 9.23 9.36
CA THR A 116 -9.43 7.99 10.11
C THR A 116 -8.99 6.81 9.27
N ILE A 117 -8.06 6.02 9.81
CA ILE A 117 -7.51 4.84 9.17
C ILE A 117 -7.98 3.61 9.97
N PRO A 118 -9.04 2.91 9.54
CA PRO A 118 -9.54 1.75 10.27
C PRO A 118 -8.53 0.61 10.20
N ILE A 119 -8.38 -0.12 11.31
CA ILE A 119 -7.56 -1.34 11.37
C ILE A 119 -8.45 -2.54 11.06
N ARG A 120 -8.06 -3.35 10.06
CA ARG A 120 -8.83 -4.50 9.61
C ARG A 120 -7.93 -5.70 9.33
N LYS A 121 -8.51 -6.90 9.39
CA LYS A 121 -7.90 -8.12 8.82
C LYS A 121 -7.75 -7.96 7.31
N SER A 122 -6.63 -8.40 6.75
CA SER A 122 -6.52 -8.63 5.31
C SER A 122 -7.58 -9.65 4.92
N SER A 123 -8.54 -9.25 4.09
CA SER A 123 -9.23 -10.22 3.26
C SER A 123 -8.20 -10.73 2.27
N LYS A 124 -7.75 -11.99 2.41
CA LYS A 124 -7.01 -12.65 1.34
C LYS A 124 -7.83 -12.50 0.06
N THR A 125 -7.29 -11.79 -0.93
CA THR A 125 -7.84 -11.82 -2.28
C THR A 125 -7.89 -13.28 -2.70
N ARG A 126 -9.10 -13.81 -2.86
CA ARG A 126 -9.32 -15.15 -3.39
C ARG A 126 -8.83 -15.09 -4.84
N GLU A 127 -7.76 -15.80 -5.16
CA GLU A 127 -7.36 -16.03 -6.55
C GLU A 127 -8.61 -16.47 -7.32
N GLU A 128 -9.00 -15.69 -8.33
CA GLU A 128 -9.95 -16.15 -9.32
C GLU A 128 -9.31 -17.33 -10.04
N LYS A 129 -9.65 -18.55 -9.60
CA LYS A 129 -9.60 -19.74 -10.46
C LYS A 129 -10.55 -19.49 -11.64
N GLY A 130 -10.04 -18.83 -12.66
CA GLY A 130 -10.63 -18.80 -13.99
C GLY A 130 -10.64 -20.22 -14.55
N LYS A 131 -11.79 -20.89 -14.43
CA LYS A 131 -12.13 -22.09 -15.17
C LYS A 131 -12.07 -21.76 -16.66
N ASN A 132 -11.18 -22.38 -17.43
CA ASN A 132 -11.39 -22.58 -18.85
C ASN A 132 -11.59 -24.08 -19.09
N LYS A 133 -12.87 -24.46 -19.15
CA LYS A 133 -13.34 -25.69 -19.75
C LYS A 133 -14.42 -25.24 -20.72
N ASP A 134 -14.13 -25.27 -22.02
CA ASP A 134 -15.15 -25.43 -23.04
C ASP A 134 -14.49 -25.99 -24.30
N GLU A 135 -14.74 -27.28 -24.51
CA GLU A 135 -14.69 -27.96 -25.79
C GLU A 135 -15.72 -27.31 -26.72
N LYS A 136 -15.33 -27.06 -27.97
CA LYS A 136 -16.30 -26.94 -29.06
C LYS A 136 -15.70 -27.42 -30.37
N GLU A 137 -15.98 -28.69 -30.68
CA GLU A 137 -15.94 -29.23 -32.04
C GLU A 137 -16.76 -28.36 -32.99
N ARG A 138 -16.25 -28.11 -34.20
CA ARG A 138 -17.02 -28.13 -35.46
C ARG A 138 -16.12 -28.50 -36.66
N ASP A 139 -16.50 -29.58 -37.31
CA ASP A 139 -16.12 -30.06 -38.65
C ASP A 139 -16.14 -28.99 -39.76
N LYS A 140 -15.21 -29.12 -40.73
CA LYS A 140 -15.52 -29.50 -42.14
C LYS A 140 -14.29 -29.37 -43.07
N ASP A 141 -13.82 -30.53 -43.52
CA ASP A 141 -13.62 -30.93 -44.93
C ASP A 141 -13.00 -29.93 -45.93
N ARG A 142 -11.78 -30.24 -46.40
CA ARG A 142 -11.40 -30.00 -47.80
C ARG A 142 -10.30 -30.94 -48.30
N SER A 143 -10.72 -31.80 -49.22
CA SER A 143 -9.94 -32.76 -50.03
C SER A 143 -8.87 -32.13 -50.95
N LYS A 144 -7.97 -33.03 -51.42
CA LYS A 144 -6.94 -32.95 -52.49
C LYS A 144 -5.56 -32.49 -51.99
N ASP A 145 -4.44 -33.16 -52.28
CA ASP A 145 -4.06 -33.76 -53.55
C ASP A 145 -2.97 -34.86 -53.42
N LYS A 146 -2.83 -35.64 -54.49
CA LYS A 146 -2.00 -36.85 -54.67
C LYS A 146 -0.49 -36.56 -54.73
N ARG A 147 0.35 -37.48 -54.22
CA ARG A 147 1.45 -38.07 -55.03
C ARG A 147 2.06 -39.35 -54.43
N LYS A 148 2.16 -40.36 -55.30
CA LYS A 148 2.95 -41.59 -55.16
C LYS A 148 4.45 -41.26 -55.10
N GLU A 149 5.23 -42.00 -54.32
CA GLU A 149 6.27 -42.89 -54.86
C GLU A 149 6.85 -43.84 -53.80
N LYS A 150 7.21 -45.04 -54.27
CA LYS A 150 7.81 -46.15 -53.53
C LYS A 150 9.33 -45.96 -53.49
N THR A 151 9.97 -46.26 -52.36
CA THR A 151 11.28 -46.94 -52.40
C THR A 151 11.46 -47.84 -51.18
N LYS A 152 11.85 -49.09 -51.45
CA LYS A 152 12.33 -50.10 -50.52
C LYS A 152 13.77 -49.75 -50.09
N GLU A 153 14.16 -50.06 -48.85
CA GLU A 153 15.34 -50.91 -48.63
C GLU A 153 15.43 -51.44 -47.19
N LYS A 154 16.01 -52.64 -47.09
CA LYS A 154 16.20 -53.48 -45.91
C LYS A 154 17.59 -53.25 -45.30
N THR A 155 17.66 -53.30 -43.97
CA THR A 155 18.78 -53.87 -43.17
C THR A 155 18.25 -53.99 -41.73
N LYS A 156 18.10 -55.17 -41.08
CA LYS A 156 19.10 -56.10 -40.52
C LYS A 156 20.25 -55.34 -39.83
N ASP A 157 20.64 -55.57 -38.58
CA ASP A 157 20.67 -56.80 -37.80
C ASP A 157 20.69 -56.49 -36.29
N THR A 158 20.44 -57.54 -35.52
CA THR A 158 20.60 -57.76 -34.07
C THR A 158 21.78 -57.08 -33.37
N THR A 159 21.55 -56.65 -32.11
CA THR A 159 22.40 -57.11 -30.99
C THR A 159 21.60 -57.18 -29.69
N LYS A 160 21.77 -58.32 -29.01
CA LYS A 160 21.25 -58.73 -27.71
C LYS A 160 22.46 -58.84 -26.78
N SER A 161 22.40 -58.24 -25.60
CA SER A 161 23.25 -58.52 -24.43
C SER A 161 22.38 -58.20 -23.20
N GLU A 162 21.95 -59.22 -22.46
CA GLU A 162 22.52 -59.67 -21.15
C GLU A 162 22.03 -58.74 -20.03
N ASP A 163 21.34 -59.18 -18.98
CA ASP A 163 21.24 -60.47 -18.28
C ASP A 163 19.79 -60.96 -18.08
#